data_AF-B6XEY1-F1
#
_entry.id   AF-B6XEY1-F1
#
_cell.length_a   1.000
_cell.length_b   1.000
_cell.length_c   1.000
_cell.angle_alpha   90.00
_cell.angle_beta   90.00
_cell.angle_gamma   90.00
#
_symmetry.space_group_name_H-M   'P 1'
#
loop_
_entity.id
_entity.type
_entity.pdbx_description
1 polymer ?
#
loop_
_entity_poly.entity_id
_entity_poly.type
_entity_poly.pdbx_seq_one_letter_code
_entity_poly.pdbx_strand_id
1 'polypeptide(L)'
;MDKSRQQFEKEMAETMGLDINEIIRHREGDKYQSLTVSVAWHWWQVSRESLINNLEPVGYAAEIDISEIEIYGQLFLNEYPTEETNIPLYRLDK
;
A
#
# COMPACT_ATOMS: atom_id res chain seq x y z
N MET A 1 -0.14 -8.51 -4.90
CA MET A 1 -0.36 -7.22 -4.20
C MET A 1 -1.65 -7.19 -3.36
N ASP A 2 -2.55 -8.18 -3.45
CA ASP A 2 -3.79 -8.24 -2.61
C ASP A 2 -3.58 -8.53 -1.12
N LYS A 3 -2.37 -8.94 -0.71
CA LYS A 3 -2.13 -9.50 0.63
C LYS A 3 -2.28 -8.47 1.76
N SER A 4 -1.79 -7.23 1.60
CA SER A 4 -1.88 -6.21 2.66
C SER A 4 -3.31 -5.71 2.88
N ARG A 5 -4.11 -5.55 1.81
CA ARG A 5 -5.54 -5.26 1.92
C ARG A 5 -6.30 -6.39 2.62
N GLN A 6 -6.12 -7.64 2.17
CA GLN A 6 -6.80 -8.79 2.76
C GLN A 6 -6.42 -8.98 4.23
N GLN A 7 -5.17 -8.71 4.59
CA GLN A 7 -4.70 -8.75 5.98
C GLN A 7 -5.37 -7.66 6.83
N PHE A 8 -5.43 -6.42 6.34
CA PHE A 8 -6.15 -5.35 7.02
C PHE A 8 -7.64 -5.70 7.22
N GLU A 9 -8.31 -6.17 6.18
CA GLU A 9 -9.72 -6.56 6.23
C GLU A 9 -9.96 -7.65 7.30
N LYS A 10 -9.04 -8.63 7.38
CA LYS A 10 -9.10 -9.72 8.35
C LYS A 10 -8.86 -9.23 9.78
N GLU A 11 -7.80 -8.47 10.01
CA GLU A 11 -7.47 -7.94 11.35
C GLU A 11 -8.58 -7.00 11.86
N MET A 12 -9.17 -6.20 10.97
CA MET A 12 -10.29 -5.33 11.26
C MET A 12 -11.53 -6.14 11.66
N ALA A 13 -11.88 -7.18 10.90
CA ALA A 13 -12.99 -8.08 11.22
C ALA A 13 -12.80 -8.75 12.59
N GLU A 14 -11.61 -9.28 12.86
CA GLU A 14 -11.26 -9.92 14.14
C GLU A 14 -11.32 -8.93 15.32
N THR A 15 -10.76 -7.72 15.14
CA THR A 15 -10.73 -6.69 16.19
C THR A 15 -12.12 -6.16 16.52
N MET A 16 -12.99 -6.03 15.51
CA MET A 16 -14.34 -5.49 15.67
C MET A 16 -15.39 -6.56 15.96
N GLY A 17 -15.03 -7.85 15.91
CA GLY A 17 -15.97 -8.96 16.06
C GLY A 17 -17.01 -9.04 14.94
N LEU A 18 -16.62 -8.64 13.73
CA LEU A 18 -17.50 -8.57 12.55
C LEU A 18 -17.22 -9.73 11.59
N ASP A 19 -18.21 -10.07 10.77
CA ASP A 19 -18.01 -10.99 9.66
C ASP A 19 -17.21 -10.31 8.54
N ILE A 20 -16.26 -11.03 7.93
CA ILE A 20 -15.42 -10.47 6.86
C ILE A 20 -16.25 -9.97 5.66
N ASN A 21 -17.42 -10.55 5.39
CA ASN A 21 -18.31 -10.10 4.32
C ASN A 21 -18.98 -8.76 4.65
N GLU A 22 -19.07 -8.36 5.92
CA GLU A 22 -19.51 -7.02 6.30
C GLU A 22 -18.45 -5.98 5.92
N ILE A 23 -17.17 -6.28 6.18
CA ILE A 23 -16.04 -5.44 5.78
C ILE A 23 -15.95 -5.31 4.26
N ILE A 24 -16.09 -6.43 3.53
CA ILE A 24 -16.05 -6.43 2.05
C ILE A 24 -17.20 -5.61 1.46
N ARG A 25 -18.42 -5.73 1.99
CA ARG A 25 -19.57 -4.92 1.56
C ARG A 25 -19.33 -3.42 1.78
N HIS A 26 -18.57 -3.06 2.81
CA HIS A 26 -18.18 -1.66 3.06
C HIS A 26 -17.37 -1.09 1.91
N ARG A 27 -16.34 -1.84 1.51
CA ARG A 27 -15.46 -1.48 0.39
C ARG A 27 -16.24 -1.30 -0.90
N GLU A 28 -17.29 -2.10 -1.11
CA GLU A 28 -18.16 -2.07 -2.30
C GLU A 28 -19.21 -0.94 -2.26
N GLY A 29 -19.25 -0.14 -1.19
CA GLY A 29 -20.06 1.06 -1.09
C GLY A 29 -21.47 0.84 -0.54
N ASP A 30 -21.72 -0.26 0.17
CA ASP A 30 -22.98 -0.48 0.87
C ASP A 30 -23.11 0.49 2.07
N LYS A 31 -24.16 1.31 2.05
CA LYS A 31 -24.36 2.46 2.96
C LYS A 31 -24.91 2.08 4.33
N TYR A 32 -25.25 0.81 4.56
CA TYR A 32 -25.91 0.36 5.79
C TYR A 32 -24.91 -0.07 6.87
N GLN A 33 -23.98 0.79 7.27
CA GLN A 33 -22.86 0.33 8.10
C GLN A 33 -22.39 1.28 9.21
N SER A 34 -21.79 0.65 10.22
CA SER A 34 -21.17 1.23 11.41
C SER A 34 -20.18 2.35 11.06
N LEU A 35 -20.29 3.47 11.78
CA LEU A 35 -19.36 4.61 11.70
C LEU A 35 -17.90 4.14 11.89
N THR A 36 -17.70 3.17 12.79
CA THR A 36 -16.36 2.63 13.11
C THR A 36 -15.73 1.94 11.90
N VAL A 37 -16.50 1.15 11.15
CA VAL A 37 -16.01 0.47 9.94
C VAL A 37 -15.64 1.49 8.87
N SER A 38 -16.49 2.51 8.73
CA SER A 38 -16.30 3.59 7.76
C SER A 38 -15.02 4.39 8.02
N VAL A 39 -14.79 4.74 9.29
CA VAL A 39 -13.60 5.51 9.70
C VAL A 39 -12.33 4.68 9.50
N ALA A 40 -12.32 3.41 9.91
CA ALA A 40 -11.16 2.54 9.73
C ALA A 40 -10.82 2.32 8.25
N TRP A 41 -11.83 2.10 7.41
CA TRP A 41 -11.63 1.97 5.97
C TRP A 41 -11.08 3.25 5.33
N HIS A 42 -11.61 4.42 5.72
CA HIS A 42 -11.10 5.71 5.25
C HIS A 42 -9.61 5.89 5.61
N TRP A 43 -9.23 5.62 6.86
CA TRP A 43 -7.84 5.72 7.30
C TRP A 43 -6.91 4.72 6.61
N TRP A 44 -7.40 3.52 6.30
CA TRP A 44 -6.65 2.56 5.50
C TRP A 44 -6.44 3.07 4.08
N GLN A 45 -7.48 3.58 3.41
CA GLN A 45 -7.38 4.11 2.04
C GLN A 45 -6.37 5.25 1.90
N VAL A 46 -6.24 6.10 2.92
CA VAL A 46 -5.26 7.20 2.95
C VAL A 46 -3.90 6.78 3.52
N SER A 47 -3.75 5.54 4.00
CA SER A 47 -2.47 5.03 4.49
C SER A 47 -1.47 4.83 3.35
N ARG A 48 -0.18 4.96 3.65
CA ARG A 48 0.91 4.75 2.69
C ARG A 48 0.83 3.38 2.01
N GLU A 49 0.43 2.35 2.75
CA GLU A 49 0.32 0.98 2.22
C GLU A 49 -0.77 0.88 1.15
N SER A 50 -1.93 1.52 1.37
CA SER A 50 -3.01 1.55 0.37
C SER A 50 -2.66 2.42 -0.83
N LEU A 51 -1.94 3.53 -0.62
CA LEU A 51 -1.49 4.40 -1.69
C LEU A 51 -0.46 3.70 -2.59
N ILE A 52 0.55 3.04 -2.00
CA ILE A 52 1.57 2.29 -2.75
C ILE A 52 0.94 1.12 -3.51
N ASN A 53 -0.05 0.43 -2.93
CA ASN A 53 -0.75 -0.68 -3.60
C ASN A 53 -1.48 -0.30 -4.90
N ASN A 54 -1.77 0.99 -5.12
CA ASN A 54 -2.47 1.47 -6.31
C ASN A 54 -1.56 2.19 -7.32
N LEU A 55 -0.25 2.25 -7.06
CA LEU A 55 0.71 2.96 -7.90
C LEU A 55 1.57 1.97 -8.67
N GLU A 56 1.76 2.24 -9.96
CA GLU A 56 2.84 1.62 -10.72
C GLU A 56 4.18 2.24 -10.29
N PRO A 57 5.24 1.44 -10.13
CA PRO A 57 6.57 1.99 -9.89
C PRO A 57 6.98 2.93 -11.03
N VAL A 58 7.56 4.07 -10.69
CA VAL A 58 8.14 5.01 -11.69
C VAL A 58 9.56 4.62 -12.10
N GLY A 59 10.15 3.66 -11.39
CA GLY A 59 11.48 3.12 -11.63
C GLY A 59 11.91 2.22 -10.49
N TYR A 60 13.06 1.59 -10.66
CA TYR A 60 13.66 0.66 -9.72
C TYR A 60 15.09 1.10 -9.41
N ALA A 61 15.44 1.15 -8.13
CA ALA A 61 16.81 1.39 -7.68
C ALA A 61 17.46 0.07 -7.27
N ALA A 62 18.75 -0.11 -7.55
CA ALA A 62 19.50 -1.18 -6.91
C ALA A 62 19.75 -0.80 -5.43
N GLU A 63 19.92 -1.81 -4.57
CA GLU A 63 20.17 -1.57 -3.14
C GLU A 63 21.45 -0.75 -2.92
N ILE A 64 22.47 -1.00 -3.75
CA ILE A 64 23.72 -0.23 -3.73
C ILE A 64 23.48 1.25 -4.01
N ASP A 65 22.65 1.59 -5.00
CA ASP A 65 22.33 2.98 -5.34
C ASP A 65 21.66 3.73 -4.18
N ILE A 66 20.83 3.03 -3.40
CA ILE A 66 20.21 3.61 -2.19
C ILE A 66 21.26 3.88 -1.11
N SER A 67 22.16 2.93 -0.86
CA SER A 67 23.23 3.12 0.14
C SER A 67 24.19 4.25 -0.24
N GLU A 68 24.39 4.48 -1.53
CA GLU A 68 25.32 5.48 -2.05
C GLU A 68 24.67 6.86 -2.20
N ILE A 69 23.36 6.99 -1.95
CA ILE A 69 22.65 8.28 -2.06
C ILE A 69 23.21 9.33 -1.09
N GLU A 70 23.67 8.90 0.10
CA GLU A 70 24.30 9.79 1.09
C GLU A 70 25.65 10.32 0.61
N ILE A 71 26.30 9.61 -0.31
CA ILE A 71 27.64 9.93 -0.83
C ILE A 71 27.54 10.79 -2.08
N TYR A 72 26.72 10.39 -3.05
CA TYR A 72 26.66 11.05 -4.36
C TYR A 72 25.52 12.06 -4.48
N GLY A 73 24.55 12.06 -3.55
CA GLY A 73 23.39 12.96 -3.58
C GLY A 73 22.44 12.75 -4.76
N GLN A 74 22.60 11.66 -5.51
CA GLN A 74 21.79 11.31 -6.67
C GLN A 74 21.49 9.82 -6.67
N LEU A 75 20.35 9.45 -7.27
CA LEU A 75 19.89 8.07 -7.38
C LEU A 75 19.70 7.71 -8.85
N PHE A 76 20.31 6.62 -9.31
CA PHE A 76 20.12 6.11 -10.67
C PHE A 76 18.92 5.16 -10.69
N LEU A 77 18.03 5.35 -11.65
CA LEU A 77 16.81 4.56 -11.80
C LEU A 77 16.85 3.71 -13.05
N ASN A 78 16.46 2.46 -12.90
CA ASN A 78 16.21 1.54 -14.00
C ASN A 78 14.71 1.53 -14.32
N GLU A 79 14.36 1.51 -15.61
CA GLU A 79 12.96 1.35 -16.05
C GLU A 79 12.40 -0.03 -15.67
N TYR A 80 13.26 -1.04 -15.63
CA TYR A 80 12.93 -2.42 -15.29
C TYR A 80 13.83 -2.90 -14.14
N PRO A 81 13.38 -3.89 -13.34
CA PRO A 81 14.22 -4.48 -12.32
C PRO A 81 15.41 -5.22 -12.97
N THR A 82 16.62 -4.94 -12.49
CA THR A 82 17.90 -5.39 -13.08
C THR A 82 18.64 -6.42 -12.23
N GLU A 83 18.31 -6.54 -10.94
CA GLU A 83 18.89 -7.46 -9.96
C GLU A 83 17.80 -8.19 -9.16
N GLU A 84 18.19 -9.18 -8.34
CA GLU A 84 17.26 -9.91 -7.48
C GLU A 84 16.63 -9.04 -6.38
N THR A 85 17.33 -7.98 -5.94
CA THR A 85 16.88 -7.05 -4.88
C THR A 85 16.76 -5.60 -5.39
N ASN A 86 15.91 -5.37 -6.38
CA ASN A 86 15.54 -4.02 -6.77
C ASN A 86 14.46 -3.44 -5.85
N ILE A 87 14.65 -2.19 -5.41
CA ILE A 87 13.69 -1.43 -4.62
C ILE A 87 12.80 -0.63 -5.58
N PRO A 88 11.48 -0.91 -5.66
CA PRO A 88 10.57 -0.13 -6.48
C PRO A 88 10.32 1.25 -5.86
N LEU A 89 10.36 2.29 -6.68
CA LEU A 89 10.03 3.65 -6.25
C LEU A 89 8.68 4.08 -6.80
N TYR A 90 7.90 4.76 -5.95
CA TYR A 90 6.57 5.22 -6.26
C TYR A 90 6.50 6.73 -6.11
N ARG A 91 5.88 7.41 -7.08
CA ARG A 91 5.62 8.85 -6.99
C ARG A 91 4.29 9.08 -6.28
N LEU A 92 4.33 9.82 -5.17
CA LEU A 92 3.15 10.07 -4.33
C LEU A 92 2.32 11.27 -4.80
N ASP A 93 2.91 12.15 -5.60
CA ASP A 93 2.27 13.28 -6.29
C ASP A 93 1.90 12.91 -7.74
N LYS A 94 0.65 13.22 -8.12
CA LYS A 94 0.20 13.13 -9.52
C LYS A 94 0.35 14.47 -10.20
#